data_AF-A2GU47-F1
#
_entry.id   AF-A2GU47-F1
#
_cell.length_a   1.000
_cell.length_b   1.000
_cell.length_c   1.000
_cell.angle_alpha   90.00
_cell.angle_beta   90.00
_cell.angle_gamma   90.00
#
_symmetry.space_group_name_H-M   'P 1'
#
loop_
_entity.id
_entity.type
_entity.pdbx_description
1 polymer ?
#
loop_
_entity_poly.entity_id
_entity_poly.type
_entity_poly.pdbx_seq_one_letter_code
_entity_poly.pdbx_strand_id
1 'polypeptide(L)'
;MSTTENTTTVIVHEAINEEYEWVQFNKQLRLIRSVKDDMFQMQSILNALRSTKQAQDWFENQQTKELLSEAQRDILFYLKIVKNCQNGLRGWYVHRLLVNAVAMWASPRYAWYVCKLLDEIHRQEREELENKLESKDKNIQSILTTSNK
;
A
#
# COMPACT_ATOMS: atom_id res chain seq x y z
N MET A 1 -14.03 25.76 6.84
CA MET A 1 -14.47 24.41 7.25
C MET A 1 -14.02 23.45 6.15
N SER A 2 -12.76 23.01 6.20
CA SER A 2 -12.25 21.99 5.25
C SER A 2 -12.69 20.63 5.79
N THR A 3 -13.68 20.03 5.15
CA THR A 3 -14.05 18.63 5.36
C THR A 3 -12.89 17.77 4.84
N THR A 4 -12.03 17.34 5.74
CA THR A 4 -11.13 16.21 5.50
C THR A 4 -12.02 14.99 5.33
N GLU A 5 -12.30 14.63 4.07
CA GLU A 5 -12.86 13.31 3.77
C GLU A 5 -11.79 12.29 4.16
N ASN A 6 -11.87 11.83 5.40
CA ASN A 6 -11.24 10.59 5.82
C ASN A 6 -11.82 9.51 4.90
N THR A 7 -11.12 9.26 3.80
CA THR A 7 -11.42 8.18 2.87
C THR A 7 -11.08 6.89 3.61
N THR A 8 -11.92 6.50 4.55
CA THR A 8 -11.99 5.13 5.02
C THR A 8 -12.56 4.35 3.84
N THR A 9 -11.68 3.93 2.93
CA THR A 9 -12.02 2.83 2.03
C THR A 9 -12.42 1.69 2.94
N VAL A 10 -13.73 1.46 3.08
CA VAL A 10 -14.27 0.26 3.71
C VAL A 10 -13.57 -0.88 2.99
N ILE A 11 -12.70 -1.58 3.71
CA ILE A 11 -11.97 -2.72 3.14
C ILE A 11 -13.04 -3.78 2.97
N VAL A 12 -13.55 -3.89 1.75
CA VAL A 12 -14.56 -4.89 1.41
C VAL A 12 -13.82 -6.21 1.24
N HIS A 13 -14.13 -7.16 2.12
CA HIS A 13 -13.68 -8.55 2.05
C HIS A 13 -14.83 -9.39 1.52
N GLU A 14 -14.61 -10.09 0.40
CA GLU A 14 -15.56 -11.05 -0.15
C GLU A 14 -14.89 -12.43 -0.20
N ALA A 15 -15.39 -13.38 0.59
CA ALA A 15 -14.83 -14.73 0.64
C ALA A 15 -15.00 -15.44 -0.71
N ILE A 16 -13.92 -16.04 -1.21
CA ILE A 16 -13.95 -16.92 -2.39
C ILE A 16 -14.10 -18.37 -1.93
N ASN A 17 -13.34 -18.76 -0.91
CA ASN A 17 -13.40 -20.04 -0.21
C ASN A 17 -12.78 -19.90 1.20
N GLU A 18 -12.57 -21.02 1.90
CA GLU A 18 -12.02 -21.02 3.27
C GLU A 18 -10.57 -20.48 3.37
N GLU A 19 -9.81 -20.46 2.26
CA GLU A 19 -8.40 -20.06 2.25
C GLU A 19 -8.13 -18.72 1.54
N TYR A 20 -9.07 -18.26 0.71
CA TYR A 20 -8.89 -17.12 -0.18
C TYR A 20 -10.08 -16.16 -0.16
N GLU A 21 -9.77 -14.87 -0.22
CA GLU A 21 -10.74 -13.78 -0.23
C GLU A 21 -10.37 -12.70 -1.26
N TRP A 22 -11.38 -12.03 -1.79
CA TRP A 22 -11.22 -10.77 -2.49
C TRP A 22 -11.11 -9.63 -1.48
N VAL A 23 -10.11 -8.77 -1.65
CA VAL A 23 -9.87 -7.60 -0.82
C VAL A 23 -9.79 -6.35 -1.70
N GLN A 24 -10.56 -5.33 -1.35
CA GLN A 24 -10.40 -4.00 -1.91
C GLN A 24 -9.19 -3.31 -1.28
N PHE A 25 -8.03 -3.40 -1.91
CA PHE A 25 -6.77 -2.87 -1.38
C PHE A 25 -6.74 -1.33 -1.41
N ASN A 26 -7.26 -0.73 -2.48
CA ASN A 26 -7.49 0.72 -2.59
C ASN A 26 -8.59 0.98 -3.63
N LYS A 27 -8.88 2.24 -3.97
CA LYS A 27 -9.92 2.59 -4.96
C LYS A 27 -9.74 1.96 -6.36
N GLN A 28 -8.54 1.50 -6.70
CA GLN A 28 -8.17 0.98 -8.03
C GLN A 28 -7.83 -0.52 -8.04
N LEU A 29 -7.47 -1.08 -6.89
CA LEU A 29 -6.98 -2.46 -6.78
C LEU A 29 -7.96 -3.30 -5.98
N ARG A 30 -8.57 -4.27 -6.67
CA ARG A 30 -9.32 -5.36 -6.07
C ARG A 30 -8.54 -6.65 -6.30
N LEU A 31 -8.05 -7.25 -5.22
CA LEU A 31 -7.01 -8.28 -5.26
C LEU A 31 -7.45 -9.55 -4.55
N ILE A 32 -6.87 -10.69 -4.94
CA ILE A 32 -7.06 -11.95 -4.21
C ILE A 32 -5.99 -12.05 -3.12
N ARG A 33 -6.42 -12.29 -1.89
CA ARG A 33 -5.59 -12.51 -0.72
C ARG A 33 -5.74 -13.95 -0.22
N SER A 34 -4.62 -14.54 0.19
CA SER A 34 -4.56 -15.77 0.97
C SER A 34 -4.74 -15.43 2.44
N VAL A 35 -5.82 -15.92 3.06
CA VAL A 35 -6.17 -15.62 4.46
C VAL A 35 -5.11 -16.18 5.41
N LYS A 36 -4.56 -17.36 5.09
CA LYS A 36 -3.59 -18.08 5.93
C LYS A 36 -2.26 -17.38 6.09
N ASP A 37 -1.75 -16.79 5.00
CA ASP A 37 -0.37 -16.28 4.92
C ASP A 37 -0.31 -14.75 4.76
N ASP A 38 -1.45 -14.06 4.67
CA ASP A 38 -1.54 -12.62 4.35
C ASP A 38 -0.84 -12.21 3.03
N MET A 39 -0.90 -13.11 2.04
CA MET A 39 -0.23 -12.93 0.74
C MET A 39 -1.22 -12.58 -0.36
N PHE A 40 -0.81 -11.75 -1.31
CA PHE A 40 -1.64 -11.27 -2.41
C PHE A 40 -1.22 -11.86 -3.75
N GLN A 41 -2.19 -12.28 -4.56
CA GLN A 41 -1.92 -12.87 -5.85
C GLN A 41 -1.47 -11.81 -6.87
N MET A 42 -0.29 -11.97 -7.46
CA MET A 42 0.25 -11.03 -8.46
C MET A 42 -0.64 -10.92 -9.70
N GLN A 43 -1.23 -12.04 -10.14
CA GLN A 43 -2.11 -12.04 -11.31
C GLN A 43 -3.32 -11.14 -11.11
N SER A 44 -3.89 -11.09 -9.90
CA SER A 44 -5.00 -10.20 -9.57
C SER A 44 -4.60 -8.72 -9.68
N ILE A 45 -3.37 -8.37 -9.29
CA ILE A 45 -2.81 -7.01 -9.44
C ILE A 45 -2.69 -6.64 -10.92
N LEU A 46 -2.10 -7.52 -11.72
CA LEU A 46 -1.90 -7.30 -13.15
C LEU A 46 -3.23 -7.15 -13.88
N ASN A 47 -4.21 -7.99 -13.56
CA ASN A 47 -5.55 -7.93 -14.13
C ASN A 47 -6.28 -6.64 -13.75
N ALA A 48 -6.22 -6.22 -12.47
CA ALA A 48 -6.82 -4.98 -12.00
C ALA A 48 -6.26 -3.75 -12.73
N LEU A 49 -4.95 -3.77 -13.02
CA LEU A 49 -4.24 -2.71 -13.75
C LEU A 49 -4.32 -2.84 -15.27
N ARG A 50 -4.99 -3.88 -15.80
CA ARG A 50 -5.06 -4.21 -17.24
C ARG A 50 -3.67 -4.28 -17.88
N SER A 51 -2.69 -4.80 -17.16
CA SER A 51 -1.31 -4.96 -17.64
C SER A 51 -1.19 -6.25 -18.45
N THR A 52 -0.38 -6.22 -19.52
CA THR A 52 -0.06 -7.39 -20.34
C THR A 52 1.23 -8.10 -19.88
N LYS A 53 1.91 -7.57 -18.86
CA LYS A 53 3.17 -8.13 -18.35
C LYS A 53 2.93 -9.46 -17.63
N GLN A 54 3.94 -10.32 -17.62
CA GLN A 54 3.87 -11.57 -16.88
C GLN A 54 4.51 -11.41 -15.51
N ALA A 55 3.95 -12.07 -14.49
CA ALA A 55 4.51 -12.01 -13.14
C ALA A 55 5.96 -12.49 -13.07
N GLN A 56 6.38 -13.39 -13.97
CA GLN A 56 7.76 -13.88 -14.08
C GLN A 56 8.75 -12.76 -14.42
N ASP A 57 8.39 -11.87 -15.35
CA ASP A 57 9.23 -10.74 -15.78
C ASP A 57 9.60 -9.80 -14.63
N TRP A 58 8.74 -9.71 -13.61
CA TRP A 58 9.02 -8.90 -12.42
C TRP A 58 10.21 -9.47 -11.65
N PHE A 59 10.30 -10.79 -11.48
CA PHE A 59 11.40 -11.44 -10.75
C PHE A 59 12.71 -11.41 -11.52
N GLU A 60 12.68 -11.32 -12.85
CA GLU A 60 13.88 -11.25 -13.66
C GLU A 60 14.52 -9.86 -13.66
N ASN A 61 13.74 -8.82 -13.36
CA ASN A 61 14.17 -7.43 -13.32
C ASN A 61 15.22 -7.18 -12.22
N GLN A 62 16.34 -6.56 -12.59
CA GLN A 62 17.45 -6.23 -11.67
C GLN A 62 17.00 -5.34 -10.51
N GLN A 63 16.20 -4.30 -10.77
CA GLN A 63 15.69 -3.42 -9.71
C GLN A 63 14.84 -4.17 -8.68
N THR A 64 14.11 -5.19 -9.15
CA THR A 64 13.30 -6.02 -8.26
C THR A 64 14.18 -6.95 -7.42
N LYS A 65 15.25 -7.49 -7.99
CA LYS A 65 16.23 -8.29 -7.23
C LYS A 65 16.88 -7.49 -6.12
N GLU A 66 17.28 -6.24 -6.39
CA GLU A 66 17.79 -5.32 -5.38
C GLU A 66 16.75 -5.06 -4.27
N LEU A 67 15.52 -4.72 -4.65
CA LEU A 67 14.43 -4.50 -3.69
C LEU A 67 14.18 -5.75 -2.81
N LEU A 68 14.15 -6.93 -3.42
CA LEU A 68 13.95 -8.20 -2.70
C LEU A 68 15.13 -8.51 -1.78
N SER A 69 16.36 -8.16 -2.16
CA SER A 69 17.54 -8.36 -1.32
C SER A 69 17.53 -7.46 -0.06
N GLU A 70 17.01 -6.24 -0.17
CA GLU A 70 16.81 -5.37 0.98
C GLU A 70 15.64 -5.87 1.85
N ALA A 71 14.52 -6.24 1.24
CA ALA A 71 13.35 -6.76 1.97
C ALA A 71 13.62 -8.09 2.70
N GLN A 72 14.54 -8.93 2.18
CA GLN A 72 14.95 -10.19 2.81
C GLN A 72 15.60 -9.99 4.18
N ARG A 73 16.21 -8.82 4.44
CA ARG A 73 16.82 -8.53 5.74
C ARG A 73 15.79 -8.41 6.86
N ASP A 74 14.57 -8.00 6.52
CA ASP A 74 13.52 -7.71 7.49
C ASP A 74 12.38 -8.76 7.52
N ILE A 75 12.19 -9.55 6.46
CA ILE A 75 11.01 -10.42 6.30
C ILE A 75 11.38 -11.81 5.73
N LEU A 76 11.12 -12.86 6.51
CA LEU A 76 11.45 -14.25 6.19
C LEU A 76 10.56 -14.91 5.11
N PHE A 77 9.45 -14.28 4.71
CA PHE A 77 8.45 -14.87 3.81
C PHE A 77 7.92 -13.83 2.80
N TYR A 78 8.57 -13.73 1.63
CA TYR A 78 8.18 -12.75 0.59
C TYR A 78 7.46 -13.38 -0.61
N LEU A 79 7.47 -14.71 -0.74
CA LEU A 79 7.02 -15.36 -1.97
C LEU A 79 6.48 -16.77 -1.74
N LYS A 80 5.27 -17.02 -2.26
CA LYS A 80 4.68 -18.36 -2.35
C LYS A 80 4.25 -18.63 -3.78
N ILE A 81 4.76 -19.72 -4.38
CA ILE A 81 4.32 -20.19 -5.69
C ILE A 81 3.25 -21.24 -5.47
N VAL A 82 2.02 -20.92 -5.87
CA VAL A 82 0.90 -21.84 -5.77
C VAL A 82 0.67 -22.46 -7.14
N LYS A 83 1.13 -23.72 -7.30
CA LYS A 83 1.03 -24.46 -8.56
C LYS A 83 -0.25 -25.30 -8.67
N ASN A 84 -0.83 -25.73 -7.55
CA ASN A 84 -1.91 -26.72 -7.51
C ASN A 84 -3.15 -26.17 -6.77
N CYS A 85 -3.96 -25.36 -7.45
CA CYS A 85 -5.24 -24.84 -6.96
C CYS A 85 -6.26 -24.76 -8.11
N GLN A 86 -7.54 -24.58 -7.76
CA GLN A 86 -8.62 -24.34 -8.74
C GLN A 86 -8.23 -23.27 -9.78
N ASN A 87 -8.72 -23.46 -11.01
CA ASN A 87 -8.46 -22.59 -12.14
C ASN A 87 -8.78 -21.12 -11.79
N GLY A 88 -7.74 -20.28 -11.63
CA GLY A 88 -7.85 -18.86 -11.27
C GLY A 88 -7.04 -18.45 -10.04
N LEU A 89 -6.79 -19.36 -9.10
CA LEU A 89 -6.01 -19.11 -7.88
C LEU A 89 -4.52 -19.50 -8.00
N ARG A 90 -4.15 -20.20 -9.08
CA ARG A 90 -2.75 -20.53 -9.35
C ARG A 90 -1.93 -19.28 -9.66
N GLY A 91 -0.67 -19.27 -9.24
CA GLY A 91 0.29 -18.22 -9.60
C GLY A 91 1.21 -17.81 -8.47
N TRP A 92 1.78 -16.63 -8.63
CA TRP A 92 2.72 -16.02 -7.69
C TRP A 92 1.96 -15.20 -6.65
N TYR A 93 2.30 -15.41 -5.39
CA TYR A 93 1.77 -14.65 -4.26
C TYR A 93 2.89 -13.86 -3.61
N VAL A 94 2.64 -12.57 -3.41
CA VAL A 94 3.59 -11.60 -2.84
C VAL A 94 3.06 -11.01 -1.54
N HIS A 95 3.98 -10.66 -0.65
CA HIS A 95 3.64 -10.03 0.63
C HIS A 95 2.96 -8.67 0.43
N ARG A 96 2.11 -8.26 1.38
CA ARG A 96 1.34 -7.00 1.36
C ARG A 96 2.19 -5.77 1.01
N LEU A 97 3.40 -5.67 1.55
CA LEU A 97 4.31 -4.53 1.31
C LEU A 97 4.81 -4.46 -0.14
N LEU A 98 4.89 -5.59 -0.83
CA LEU A 98 5.36 -5.66 -2.21
C LEU A 98 4.24 -5.41 -3.23
N VAL A 99 2.96 -5.38 -2.82
CA VAL A 99 1.82 -5.15 -3.70
C VAL A 99 1.97 -3.84 -4.48
N ASN A 100 2.31 -2.75 -3.78
CA ASN A 100 2.53 -1.46 -4.42
C ASN A 100 3.75 -1.49 -5.37
N ALA A 101 4.83 -2.17 -5.00
CA ALA A 101 6.01 -2.29 -5.87
C ALA A 101 5.68 -3.04 -7.18
N VAL A 102 4.95 -4.15 -7.09
CA VAL A 102 4.47 -4.89 -8.27
C VAL A 102 3.52 -4.04 -9.10
N ALA A 103 2.60 -3.32 -8.47
CA ALA A 103 1.63 -2.46 -9.14
C ALA A 103 2.30 -1.28 -9.89
N MET A 104 3.31 -0.65 -9.28
CA MET A 104 4.12 0.41 -9.89
C MET A 104 4.89 -0.09 -11.11
N TRP A 105 5.51 -1.27 -11.00
CA TRP A 105 6.17 -1.90 -12.13
C TRP A 105 5.17 -2.27 -13.24
N ALA A 106 4.00 -2.78 -12.88
CA ALA A 106 2.97 -3.21 -13.83
C ALA A 106 2.38 -2.04 -14.63
N SER A 107 2.18 -0.89 -13.98
CA SER A 107 1.58 0.30 -14.58
C SER A 107 2.25 1.59 -14.08
N PRO A 108 2.98 2.32 -14.95
CA PRO A 108 3.53 3.63 -14.60
C PRO A 108 2.47 4.66 -14.20
N ARG A 109 1.25 4.52 -14.72
CA ARG A 109 0.11 5.39 -14.33
C ARG A 109 -0.27 5.20 -12.86
N TYR A 110 -0.25 3.94 -12.39
CA TYR A 110 -0.48 3.65 -10.98
C TYR A 110 0.68 4.17 -10.12
N ALA A 111 1.92 4.07 -10.58
CA ALA A 111 3.06 4.66 -9.89
C ALA A 111 2.89 6.18 -9.69
N TRP A 112 2.46 6.91 -10.72
CA TRP A 112 2.17 8.33 -10.58
C TRP A 112 1.06 8.63 -9.56
N TYR A 113 0.01 7.79 -9.52
CA TYR A 113 -1.05 7.92 -8.53
C TYR A 113 -0.53 7.73 -7.10
N VAL A 114 0.30 6.71 -6.86
CA VAL A 114 0.93 6.46 -5.56
C VAL A 114 1.81 7.64 -5.14
N CYS A 115 2.63 8.18 -6.05
CA CYS A 115 3.47 9.34 -5.75
C CYS A 115 2.65 10.55 -5.32
N LYS A 116 1.52 10.85 -6.00
CA LYS A 116 0.63 11.94 -5.60
C LYS A 116 0.01 11.72 -4.22
N LEU A 117 -0.42 10.49 -3.93
CA LEU A 117 -0.98 10.15 -2.63
C LEU A 117 0.05 10.33 -1.50
N LEU A 118 1.29 9.90 -1.73
CA LEU A 118 2.38 10.08 -0.77
C LEU A 118 2.71 11.56 -0.56
N ASP A 119 2.75 12.35 -1.63
CA ASP A 119 3.00 13.79 -1.52
C ASP A 119 1.90 14.51 -0.72
N GLU A 120 0.64 14.13 -0.93
CA GLU A 120 -0.50 14.66 -0.18
C GLU A 120 -0.42 14.32 1.32
N ILE A 121 -0.07 13.08 1.66
CA ILE A 121 0.13 12.66 3.06
C ILE A 121 1.25 13.45 3.72
N HIS A 122 2.42 13.56 3.08
CA HIS A 122 3.53 14.31 3.63
C HIS A 122 3.22 15.81 3.76
N ARG A 123 2.38 16.36 2.88
CA ARG A 123 1.91 17.74 3.01
C ARG A 123 1.03 17.91 4.25
N GLN A 124 0.08 17.00 4.47
CA GLN A 124 -0.78 17.02 5.66
C GLN A 124 0.05 16.89 6.95
N GLU A 125 1.04 16.00 6.99
CA GLU A 125 1.94 15.84 8.13
C GLU A 125 2.71 17.13 8.45
N ARG A 126 3.20 17.85 7.42
CA ARG A 126 3.87 19.15 7.61
C ARG A 126 2.92 20.20 8.17
N GLU A 127 1.72 20.31 7.59
CA GLU A 127 0.69 21.27 8.05
C GLU A 127 0.27 20.97 9.51
N GLU A 128 0.16 19.70 9.91
CA GLU A 128 -0.12 19.34 11.30
C GLU A 128 1.01 19.71 12.27
N LEU A 129 2.28 19.54 11.85
CA LEU A 129 3.45 19.90 12.65
C LEU A 129 3.55 21.41 12.85
N GLU A 130 3.30 22.19 11.79
CA GLU A 130 3.25 23.66 11.85
C GLU A 130 2.14 24.14 12.80
N ASN A 131 0.93 23.59 12.68
CA ASN A 131 -0.18 23.91 13.58
C ASN A 131 0.14 23.59 15.05
N LYS A 132 0.80 22.45 15.32
CA LYS A 132 1.24 22.08 16.67
C LYS A 132 2.28 23.08 17.21
N LEU A 133 3.21 23.56 16.39
CA LEU A 133 4.19 24.59 16.78
C LEU A 133 3.51 25.92 17.10
N GLU A 134 2.65 26.41 16.21
CA GLU A 134 1.93 27.67 16.44
C GLU A 134 1.08 27.65 17.73
N SER A 135 0.42 26.51 18.00
CA SER A 135 -0.38 26.36 19.22
C SER A 135 0.48 26.44 20.49
N LYS A 136 1.70 25.87 20.46
CA LYS A 136 2.65 25.94 21.58
C LYS A 136 3.17 27.36 21.76
N ASP A 137 3.52 28.05 20.68
CA ASP A 137 3.99 29.44 20.75
C ASP A 137 2.92 30.38 21.32
N LYS A 138 1.67 30.24 20.88
CA LYS A 138 0.53 31.00 21.43
C LYS A 138 0.33 30.73 22.93
N ASN A 139 0.44 29.47 23.37
CA ASN A 139 0.35 29.12 24.78
C ASN A 139 1.48 29.75 25.61
N ILE A 140 2.72 29.72 25.12
CA ILE A 140 3.87 30.36 25.80
C ILE A 140 3.65 31.87 25.94
N GLN A 141 3.20 32.54 24.87
CA GLN A 141 2.88 33.97 24.90
C GLN A 141 1.76 34.28 25.92
N SER A 142 0.73 33.44 26.01
CA SER A 142 -0.35 33.61 26.99
C SER A 142 0.13 33.47 28.45
N ILE A 143 1.08 32.55 28.71
CA ILE A 143 1.69 32.38 30.04
C ILE A 143 2.56 33.59 30.40
N LEU A 144 3.41 34.05 29.48
CA LEU A 144 4.27 35.21 29.69
C LEU A 144 3.48 36.51 29.95
N THR A 145 2.35 36.69 29.27
CA THR A 145 1.46 37.84 29.47
C THR A 145 0.68 37.78 30.77
N THR A 146 0.34 36.59 31.26
CA THR A 146 -0.35 36.39 32.55
C THR A 146 0.61 36.58 33.73
N SER A 147 1.87 36.12 33.62
CA SER A 147 2.88 36.27 34.69
C SER A 147 3.42 37.69 34.86
N ASN A 148 3.25 38.57 33.86
CA ASN A 148 3.67 39.98 33.92
C ASN A 148 2.56 40.93 34.43
N LYS A 149 1.46 40.39 34.97
CA LYS A 149 0.29 41.12 35.46
C LYS A 149 0.08 40.87 36.95
#